data_AF-A0A0U3ECI1-F1
#
_entry.id   AF-A0A0U3ECI1-F1
#
_cell.length_a   1.000
_cell.length_b   1.000
_cell.length_c   1.000
_cell.angle_alpha   90.00
_cell.angle_beta   90.00
_cell.angle_gamma   90.00
#
_symmetry.space_group_name_H-M   'P 1'
#
loop_
_entity.id
_entity.type
_entity.pdbx_description
1 polymer ?
#
loop_
_entity_poly.entity_id
_entity_poly.type
_entity_poly.pdbx_seq_one_letter_code
_entity_poly.pdbx_strand_id
1 'polypeptide(L)'
;MPTSTISGNVGVWSSGGANAITGFLSSPGLAVADPQVTSGLVHAGTAGAAAAQGQLTSAITNLSSLGVGTLLGADLVGMTLTPGVYTVPAGTSNLSGVLILDGQGNANAAWVFQMASTLITSANSVVSVTNTGQGAGVFWNVASSATLGSNTSFMGNILAVASISLNTGARDNCGRVLAKTGAVTLQMNTLSNSCTGLLSGSDGLGGGLDVTTSPEGITSVAFLPFAPITPNVPEPASLALFGIGICGICGLGAFRRRRG
;
A
#
# COMPACT_ATOMS: atom_id res chain seq x y z
N MET A 1 -2.06 -30.15 2.02
CA MET A 1 -2.81 -28.95 2.46
C MET A 1 -2.51 -27.85 1.45
N PRO A 2 -3.51 -27.29 0.76
CA PRO A 2 -3.27 -26.17 -0.14
C PRO A 2 -2.72 -24.97 0.65
N THR A 3 -1.64 -24.38 0.16
CA THR A 3 -0.82 -23.39 0.87
C THR A 3 -1.19 -21.96 0.49
N SER A 4 -0.90 -21.01 1.37
CA SER A 4 -0.94 -19.59 1.01
C SER A 4 0.29 -19.20 0.18
N THR A 5 0.24 -18.06 -0.50
CA THR A 5 1.39 -17.46 -1.19
C THR A 5 1.52 -16.02 -0.75
N ILE A 6 2.68 -15.67 -0.20
CA ILE A 6 2.95 -14.36 0.37
C ILE A 6 4.20 -13.81 -0.31
N SER A 7 4.12 -12.61 -0.86
CA SER A 7 5.27 -11.83 -1.33
C SER A 7 5.55 -10.71 -0.34
N GLY A 8 6.69 -10.80 0.35
CA GLY A 8 7.08 -9.92 1.45
C GLY A 8 7.27 -10.66 2.77
N ASN A 9 7.65 -9.93 3.82
CA ASN A 9 7.91 -10.53 5.14
C ASN A 9 6.63 -10.90 5.88
N VAL A 10 6.68 -11.98 6.66
CA VAL A 10 5.67 -12.34 7.67
C VAL A 10 6.32 -12.19 9.04
N GLY A 11 5.61 -11.67 10.04
CA GLY A 11 6.19 -11.55 11.37
C GLY A 11 5.17 -11.47 12.48
N VAL A 12 5.56 -11.96 13.65
CA VAL A 12 4.80 -11.82 14.89
C VAL A 12 5.75 -11.41 16.01
N TRP A 13 5.36 -10.41 16.79
CA TRP A 13 6.01 -10.06 18.04
C TRP A 13 5.11 -10.45 19.21
N SER A 14 5.40 -11.59 19.84
CA SER A 14 4.88 -11.90 21.17
C SER A 14 5.83 -11.33 22.23
N SER A 15 5.30 -10.78 23.31
CA SER A 15 6.12 -10.36 24.46
C SER A 15 7.07 -11.49 24.89
N GLY A 16 8.36 -11.21 24.91
CA GLY A 16 9.40 -12.19 25.24
C GLY A 16 9.97 -13.00 24.07
N GLY A 17 9.62 -12.68 22.81
CA GLY A 17 10.28 -13.26 21.63
C GLY A 17 9.91 -14.72 21.32
N ALA A 18 8.85 -15.24 21.94
CA ALA A 18 8.34 -16.58 21.68
C ALA A 18 7.84 -16.75 20.23
N ASN A 19 7.78 -17.99 19.76
CA ASN A 19 7.17 -18.30 18.47
C ASN A 19 5.65 -18.48 18.64
N ALA A 20 4.88 -17.62 17.98
CA ALA A 20 3.42 -17.71 17.89
C ALA A 20 2.94 -17.93 16.44
N ILE A 21 3.86 -18.26 15.52
CA ILE A 21 3.56 -18.53 14.12
C ILE A 21 3.30 -20.02 13.93
N THR A 22 2.16 -20.36 13.35
CA THR A 22 1.81 -21.73 12.98
C THR A 22 1.57 -21.82 11.47
N GLY A 23 1.79 -23.00 10.88
CA GLY A 23 1.62 -23.21 9.44
C GLY A 23 2.77 -22.70 8.55
N PHE A 24 3.83 -22.12 9.13
CA PHE A 24 5.07 -21.72 8.47
C PHE A 24 6.29 -22.29 9.20
N LEU A 25 7.37 -22.53 8.46
CA LEU A 25 8.70 -22.71 9.00
C LEU A 25 9.09 -21.44 9.78
N SER A 26 9.34 -21.61 11.07
CA SER A 26 9.63 -20.50 11.98
C SER A 26 10.52 -20.96 13.14
N SER A 27 11.37 -20.05 13.61
CA SER A 27 12.24 -20.27 14.76
C SER A 27 12.24 -19.01 15.64
N PRO A 28 12.00 -19.12 16.97
CA PRO A 28 12.05 -17.97 17.86
C PRO A 28 13.35 -17.16 17.70
N GLY A 29 13.22 -15.84 17.63
CA GLY A 29 14.34 -14.90 17.53
C GLY A 29 15.06 -14.86 16.18
N LEU A 30 14.69 -15.70 15.20
CA LEU A 30 15.35 -15.78 13.90
C LEU A 30 14.39 -15.48 12.74
N ALA A 31 14.95 -14.90 11.68
CA ALA A 31 14.28 -14.78 10.40
C ALA A 31 14.55 -16.05 9.58
N VAL A 32 13.49 -16.74 9.14
CA VAL A 32 13.56 -18.06 8.50
C VAL A 32 12.86 -18.02 7.14
N ALA A 33 13.43 -18.68 6.13
CA ALA A 33 12.77 -18.83 4.84
C ALA A 33 11.66 -19.90 4.92
N ASP A 34 10.54 -19.65 4.24
CA ASP A 34 9.43 -20.59 4.12
C ASP A 34 8.98 -20.66 2.64
N PRO A 35 8.65 -21.84 2.09
CA PRO A 35 8.21 -21.95 0.69
C PRO A 35 6.98 -21.12 0.32
N GLN A 36 6.13 -20.76 1.29
CA GLN A 36 4.96 -19.91 1.11
C GLN A 36 5.30 -18.42 1.11
N VAL A 37 6.52 -18.05 1.54
CA VAL A 37 6.98 -16.67 1.67
C VAL A 37 8.08 -16.40 0.65
N THR A 38 7.74 -15.62 -0.36
CA THR A 38 8.63 -15.19 -1.45
C THR A 38 9.08 -13.76 -1.22
N SER A 39 10.30 -13.42 -1.67
CA SER A 39 10.86 -12.07 -1.54
C SER A 39 10.85 -11.52 -0.10
N GLY A 40 10.94 -12.42 0.89
CA GLY A 40 10.86 -12.10 2.31
C GLY A 40 11.17 -13.30 3.19
N LEU A 41 11.08 -13.10 4.50
CA LEU A 41 11.33 -14.09 5.54
C LEU A 41 10.19 -14.11 6.57
N VAL A 42 10.12 -15.21 7.33
CA VAL A 42 9.26 -15.38 8.49
C VAL A 42 10.03 -14.96 9.75
N HIS A 43 9.53 -13.93 10.43
CA HIS A 43 10.12 -13.31 11.61
C HIS A 43 9.33 -13.65 12.87
N ALA A 44 9.69 -14.73 13.56
CA ALA A 44 9.08 -15.10 14.84
C ALA A 44 9.85 -14.45 16.02
N GLY A 45 9.29 -13.41 16.65
CA GLY A 45 9.87 -12.80 17.84
C GLY A 45 11.22 -12.09 17.60
N THR A 46 11.50 -11.67 16.37
CA THR A 46 12.75 -10.94 16.04
C THR A 46 12.67 -9.47 16.44
N ALA A 47 13.82 -8.79 16.55
CA ALA A 47 13.87 -7.34 16.75
C ALA A 47 13.18 -6.56 15.62
N GLY A 48 13.24 -7.06 14.37
CA GLY A 48 12.52 -6.49 13.24
C GLY A 48 11.00 -6.59 13.42
N ALA A 49 10.50 -7.72 13.91
CA ALA A 49 9.09 -7.88 14.24
C ALA A 49 8.66 -6.95 15.40
N ALA A 50 9.52 -6.75 16.40
CA ALA A 50 9.26 -5.80 17.49
C ALA A 50 9.15 -4.35 16.98
N ALA A 51 10.07 -3.93 16.09
CA ALA A 51 10.04 -2.61 15.49
C ALA A 51 8.78 -2.42 14.62
N ALA A 52 8.44 -3.42 13.79
CA ALA A 52 7.23 -3.40 12.97
C ALA A 52 5.94 -3.28 13.81
N GLN A 53 5.88 -3.96 14.96
CA GLN A 53 4.77 -3.85 15.91
C GLN A 53 4.64 -2.43 16.50
N GLY A 54 5.77 -1.78 16.81
CA GLY A 54 5.82 -0.38 17.22
C GLY A 54 5.31 0.55 16.11
N GLN A 55 5.79 0.35 14.88
CA GLN A 55 5.37 1.12 13.70
C GLN A 55 3.89 0.96 13.39
N LEU A 56 3.32 -0.24 13.53
CA LEU A 56 1.88 -0.47 13.41
C LEU A 56 1.10 0.35 14.45
N THR A 57 1.59 0.40 15.69
CA THR A 57 0.97 1.21 16.74
C THR A 57 1.00 2.70 16.38
N SER A 58 2.14 3.21 15.94
CA SER A 58 2.27 4.59 15.45
C SER A 58 1.37 4.87 14.26
N ALA A 59 1.30 3.96 13.28
CA ALA A 59 0.47 4.12 12.09
C ALA A 59 -1.03 4.19 12.44
N ILE A 60 -1.53 3.34 13.34
CA ILE A 60 -2.91 3.42 13.83
C ILE A 60 -3.17 4.79 14.49
N THR A 61 -2.27 5.25 15.36
CA THR A 61 -2.39 6.57 16.01
C THR A 61 -2.41 7.72 14.99
N ASN A 62 -1.51 7.69 14.01
CA ASN A 62 -1.41 8.68 12.94
C ASN A 62 -2.67 8.70 12.07
N LEU A 63 -3.17 7.53 11.66
CA LEU A 63 -4.42 7.47 10.89
C LEU A 63 -5.59 7.98 11.73
N SER A 64 -5.68 7.61 13.01
CA SER A 64 -6.73 8.10 13.90
C SER A 64 -6.67 9.61 14.13
N SER A 65 -5.50 10.26 14.06
CA SER A 65 -5.39 11.71 14.24
C SER A 65 -5.98 12.53 13.08
N LEU A 66 -6.23 11.91 11.92
CA LEU A 66 -7.00 12.54 10.84
C LEU A 66 -8.47 12.78 11.21
N GLY A 67 -8.95 12.15 12.29
CA GLY A 67 -10.30 12.34 12.81
C GLY A 67 -11.38 11.67 11.96
N VAL A 68 -12.63 12.07 12.19
CA VAL A 68 -13.78 11.58 11.43
C VAL A 68 -13.76 12.16 10.02
N GLY A 69 -13.89 11.29 9.03
CA GLY A 69 -14.06 11.66 7.63
C GLY A 69 -15.52 11.79 7.21
N THR A 70 -15.76 11.87 5.90
CA THR A 70 -17.10 11.82 5.31
C THR A 70 -17.82 10.54 5.74
N LEU A 71 -19.00 10.67 6.36
CA LEU A 71 -19.80 9.52 6.77
C LEU A 71 -20.40 8.83 5.53
N LEU A 72 -20.12 7.54 5.40
CA LEU A 72 -20.67 6.69 4.35
C LEU A 72 -21.77 5.75 4.90
N GLY A 73 -22.44 5.05 4.00
CA GLY A 73 -23.25 3.88 4.37
C GLY A 73 -22.39 2.77 4.97
N ALA A 74 -23.02 1.87 5.72
CA ALA A 74 -22.31 0.74 6.31
C ALA A 74 -21.67 -0.18 5.25
N ASP A 75 -22.34 -0.35 4.11
CA ASP A 75 -21.88 -1.13 2.95
C ASP A 75 -21.44 -0.20 1.82
N LEU A 76 -20.23 -0.42 1.30
CA LEU A 76 -19.56 0.39 0.29
C LEU A 76 -19.83 -0.08 -1.15
N VAL A 77 -20.68 -1.09 -1.33
CA VAL A 77 -21.00 -1.65 -2.64
C VAL A 77 -21.49 -0.59 -3.64
N GLY A 78 -20.94 -0.63 -4.85
CA GLY A 78 -21.29 0.25 -5.96
C GLY A 78 -20.75 1.68 -5.85
N MET A 79 -20.02 2.01 -4.77
CA MET A 79 -19.44 3.33 -4.61
C MET A 79 -18.19 3.52 -5.48
N THR A 80 -18.03 4.74 -5.97
CA THR A 80 -16.77 5.25 -6.52
C THR A 80 -16.32 6.41 -5.65
N LEU A 81 -15.20 6.26 -4.95
CA LEU A 81 -14.71 7.22 -3.98
C LEU A 81 -13.45 7.92 -4.48
N THR A 82 -13.46 9.25 -4.43
CA THR A 82 -12.28 10.08 -4.67
C THR A 82 -11.34 10.05 -3.46
N PRO A 83 -10.12 10.61 -3.54
CA PRO A 83 -9.20 10.62 -2.39
C PRO A 83 -9.80 11.36 -1.18
N GLY A 84 -9.59 10.85 0.02
CA GLY A 84 -10.13 11.46 1.24
C GLY A 84 -10.15 10.55 2.47
N VAL A 85 -10.70 11.09 3.56
CA VAL A 85 -10.97 10.36 4.80
C VAL A 85 -12.46 10.02 4.84
N TYR A 86 -12.78 8.77 5.15
CA TYR A 86 -14.14 8.23 5.18
C TYR A 86 -14.40 7.55 6.51
N THR A 87 -15.58 7.79 7.08
CA THR A 87 -16.04 7.09 8.28
C THR A 87 -17.08 6.05 7.86
N VAL A 88 -16.82 4.78 8.17
CA VAL A 88 -17.72 3.68 7.83
C VAL A 88 -18.27 3.08 9.12
N PRO A 89 -19.60 3.09 9.33
CA PRO A 89 -20.21 2.52 10.52
C PRO A 89 -20.18 0.98 10.47
N ALA A 90 -20.49 0.36 11.61
CA ALA A 90 -20.66 -1.08 11.69
C ALA A 90 -21.74 -1.59 10.72
N GLY A 91 -21.52 -2.74 10.11
CA GLY A 91 -22.48 -3.42 9.25
C GLY A 91 -22.36 -4.93 9.36
N THR A 92 -23.38 -5.66 8.88
CA THR A 92 -23.30 -7.11 8.68
C THR A 92 -22.26 -7.47 7.63
N SER A 93 -22.12 -6.60 6.63
CA SER A 93 -21.00 -6.51 5.70
C SER A 93 -20.71 -5.03 5.43
N ASN A 94 -19.44 -4.68 5.32
CA ASN A 94 -18.98 -3.36 4.90
C ASN A 94 -18.66 -3.28 3.42
N LEU A 95 -18.56 -4.42 2.76
CA LEU A 95 -18.38 -4.51 1.32
C LEU A 95 -19.02 -5.80 0.86
N SER A 96 -20.17 -5.71 0.21
CA SER A 96 -20.89 -6.85 -0.35
C SER A 96 -20.64 -7.08 -1.84
N GLY A 97 -19.86 -6.20 -2.48
CA GLY A 97 -19.56 -6.25 -3.91
C GLY A 97 -18.36 -5.39 -4.29
N VAL A 98 -18.50 -4.59 -5.34
CA VAL A 98 -17.38 -3.78 -5.88
C VAL A 98 -17.36 -2.39 -5.25
N LEU A 99 -16.18 -1.97 -4.80
CA LEU A 99 -15.82 -0.60 -4.45
C LEU A 99 -14.71 -0.12 -5.38
N ILE A 100 -14.90 1.06 -5.97
CA ILE A 100 -13.90 1.72 -6.82
C ILE A 100 -13.30 2.90 -6.05
N LEU A 101 -11.97 2.96 -6.01
CA LEU A 101 -11.19 4.09 -5.53
C LEU A 101 -10.59 4.78 -6.76
N ASP A 102 -11.09 5.97 -7.08
CA ASP A 102 -10.71 6.73 -8.28
C ASP A 102 -9.80 7.89 -7.90
N GLY A 103 -8.52 7.79 -8.23
CA GLY A 103 -7.51 8.80 -7.90
C GLY A 103 -7.62 10.09 -8.71
N GLN A 104 -8.51 10.15 -9.71
CA GLN A 104 -8.75 11.34 -10.54
C GLN A 104 -7.47 11.89 -11.22
N GLY A 105 -6.52 11.01 -11.54
CA GLY A 105 -5.25 11.39 -12.15
C GLY A 105 -4.19 11.89 -11.16
N ASN A 106 -4.46 11.82 -9.85
CA ASN A 106 -3.49 12.13 -8.81
C ASN A 106 -2.64 10.89 -8.46
N ALA A 107 -1.36 10.90 -8.80
CA ALA A 107 -0.41 9.86 -8.47
C ALA A 107 -0.20 9.67 -6.95
N ASN A 108 -0.47 10.70 -6.15
CA ASN A 108 -0.38 10.69 -4.68
C ASN A 108 -1.75 10.47 -4.01
N ALA A 109 -2.76 10.00 -4.75
CA ALA A 109 -4.10 9.81 -4.19
C ALA A 109 -4.06 8.90 -2.95
N ALA A 110 -4.68 9.36 -1.86
CA ALA A 110 -4.82 8.58 -0.63
C ALA A 110 -6.29 8.39 -0.23
N TRP A 111 -6.59 7.24 0.35
CA TRP A 111 -7.87 6.91 0.97
C TRP A 111 -7.63 6.40 2.38
N VAL A 112 -8.33 6.99 3.35
CA VAL A 112 -8.30 6.55 4.74
C VAL A 112 -9.71 6.20 5.18
N PHE A 113 -9.96 4.92 5.43
CA PHE A 113 -11.21 4.43 5.99
C PHE A 113 -11.07 4.27 7.50
N GLN A 114 -11.76 5.13 8.25
CA GLN A 114 -11.99 4.97 9.68
C GLN A 114 -13.16 4.01 9.87
N MET A 115 -12.86 2.75 10.17
CA MET A 115 -13.88 1.76 10.50
C MET A 115 -14.17 1.85 11.99
N ALA A 116 -15.36 2.32 12.35
CA ALA A 116 -15.74 2.54 13.74
C ALA A 116 -15.76 1.24 14.57
N SER A 117 -15.90 0.09 13.92
CA SER A 117 -15.83 -1.23 14.55
C SER A 117 -15.04 -2.24 13.70
N THR A 118 -15.71 -3.20 13.07
CA THR A 118 -15.13 -4.26 12.25
C THR A 118 -15.10 -3.85 10.79
N LEU A 119 -14.21 -4.47 10.02
CA LEU A 119 -14.27 -4.50 8.57
C LEU A 119 -14.69 -5.91 8.12
N ILE A 120 -15.84 -6.05 7.46
CA ILE A 120 -16.31 -7.36 6.97
C ILE A 120 -16.59 -7.28 5.48
N THR A 121 -15.97 -8.15 4.68
CA THR A 121 -16.34 -8.29 3.26
C THR A 121 -17.17 -9.56 3.04
N SER A 122 -18.21 -9.49 2.20
CA SER A 122 -18.88 -10.69 1.69
C SER A 122 -17.96 -11.43 0.72
N ALA A 123 -18.29 -12.69 0.41
CA ALA A 123 -17.55 -13.46 -0.58
C ALA A 123 -17.56 -12.78 -1.96
N ASN A 124 -16.45 -12.90 -2.69
CA ASN A 124 -16.25 -12.31 -4.03
C ASN A 124 -16.31 -10.78 -4.09
N SER A 125 -16.16 -10.09 -2.97
CA SER A 125 -16.08 -8.63 -2.94
C SER A 125 -14.79 -8.13 -3.59
N VAL A 126 -14.82 -6.90 -4.11
CA VAL A 126 -13.68 -6.32 -4.85
C VAL A 126 -13.42 -4.89 -4.41
N VAL A 127 -12.16 -4.58 -4.08
CA VAL A 127 -11.66 -3.20 -4.02
C VAL A 127 -10.79 -2.98 -5.25
N SER A 128 -11.11 -1.95 -6.03
CA SER A 128 -10.37 -1.59 -7.24
C SER A 128 -9.79 -0.19 -7.09
N VAL A 129 -8.48 -0.04 -7.25
CA VAL A 129 -7.78 1.25 -7.25
C VAL A 129 -7.45 1.65 -8.67
N THR A 130 -7.93 2.81 -9.11
CA THR A 130 -7.86 3.28 -10.50
C THR A 130 -7.41 4.74 -10.56
N ASN A 131 -6.93 5.16 -11.74
CA ASN A 131 -6.53 6.54 -12.03
C ASN A 131 -5.61 7.17 -10.96
N THR A 132 -4.66 6.40 -10.45
CA THR A 132 -3.59 6.84 -9.54
C THR A 132 -2.27 6.14 -9.88
N GLY A 133 -1.19 6.45 -9.16
CA GLY A 133 0.17 6.06 -9.50
C GLY A 133 0.97 5.51 -8.32
N GLN A 134 2.30 5.52 -8.48
CA GLN A 134 3.25 5.02 -7.49
C GLN A 134 3.22 5.74 -6.14
N GLY A 135 2.60 6.91 -6.02
CA GLY A 135 2.48 7.63 -4.75
C GLY A 135 1.23 7.27 -3.96
N ALA A 136 0.41 6.33 -4.43
CA ALA A 136 -0.92 6.09 -3.88
C ALA A 136 -0.90 5.47 -2.48
N GLY A 137 -1.93 5.79 -1.69
CA GLY A 137 -2.13 5.30 -0.33
C GLY A 137 -3.52 4.73 -0.11
N VAL A 138 -3.67 3.51 0.41
CA VAL A 138 -4.99 2.99 0.83
C VAL A 138 -4.85 2.39 2.21
N PHE A 139 -5.61 2.94 3.17
CA PHE A 139 -5.51 2.58 4.57
C PHE A 139 -6.88 2.30 5.16
N TRP A 140 -7.01 1.13 5.77
CA TRP A 140 -8.20 0.68 6.49
C TRP A 140 -7.86 0.64 7.98
N ASN A 141 -8.20 1.71 8.69
CA ASN A 141 -7.98 1.82 10.13
C ASN A 141 -9.15 1.19 10.87
N VAL A 142 -8.95 -0.02 11.40
CA VAL A 142 -10.03 -0.85 11.95
C VAL A 142 -9.96 -0.89 13.47
N ALA A 143 -10.95 -0.28 14.12
CA ALA A 143 -10.99 -0.16 15.58
C ALA A 143 -11.08 -1.51 16.32
N SER A 144 -11.48 -2.59 15.63
CA SER A 144 -11.53 -3.95 16.17
C SER A 144 -10.85 -4.96 15.24
N SER A 145 -11.61 -5.90 14.67
CA SER A 145 -11.11 -6.97 13.79
C SER A 145 -11.57 -6.79 12.34
N ALA A 146 -10.86 -7.44 11.41
CA ALA A 146 -11.25 -7.52 10.01
C ALA A 146 -11.48 -8.98 9.57
N THR A 147 -12.47 -9.19 8.71
CA THR A 147 -12.78 -10.47 8.08
C THR A 147 -12.94 -10.28 6.58
N LEU A 148 -12.05 -10.89 5.79
CA LEU A 148 -12.22 -10.97 4.36
C LEU A 148 -12.97 -12.24 3.98
N GLY A 149 -14.11 -12.08 3.31
CA GLY A 149 -14.90 -13.18 2.76
C GLY A 149 -14.12 -14.00 1.72
N SER A 150 -14.59 -15.22 1.46
CA SER A 150 -13.93 -16.11 0.51
C SER A 150 -13.83 -15.48 -0.88
N ASN A 151 -12.71 -15.66 -1.55
CA ASN A 151 -12.43 -15.11 -2.88
C ASN A 151 -12.57 -13.58 -3.00
N THR A 152 -12.54 -12.82 -1.90
CA THR A 152 -12.44 -11.36 -1.96
C THR A 152 -11.13 -10.94 -2.65
N SER A 153 -11.20 -9.99 -3.58
CA SER A 153 -10.04 -9.31 -4.18
C SER A 153 -9.89 -7.95 -3.53
N PHE A 154 -9.03 -7.86 -2.52
CA PHE A 154 -8.81 -6.68 -1.72
C PHE A 154 -7.59 -5.88 -2.22
N MET A 155 -7.51 -4.60 -1.82
CA MET A 155 -6.35 -3.74 -2.04
C MET A 155 -6.20 -2.77 -0.86
N GLY A 156 -4.95 -2.54 -0.45
CA GLY A 156 -4.59 -1.56 0.58
C GLY A 156 -4.16 -2.18 1.91
N ASN A 157 -3.87 -1.32 2.88
CA ASN A 157 -3.29 -1.71 4.15
C ASN A 157 -4.40 -1.83 5.21
N ILE A 158 -4.64 -3.03 5.72
CA ILE A 158 -5.54 -3.26 6.85
C ILE A 158 -4.75 -3.14 8.14
N LEU A 159 -5.12 -2.17 8.98
CA LEU A 159 -4.55 -1.96 10.31
C LEU A 159 -5.65 -2.23 11.35
N ALA A 160 -5.71 -3.46 11.87
CA ALA A 160 -6.72 -3.89 12.83
C ALA A 160 -6.18 -3.91 14.25
N VAL A 161 -6.92 -3.34 15.20
CA VAL A 161 -6.53 -3.35 16.62
C VAL A 161 -6.51 -4.77 17.19
N ALA A 162 -7.47 -5.60 16.83
CA ALA A 162 -7.61 -6.96 17.32
C ALA A 162 -7.03 -7.98 16.32
N SER A 163 -7.87 -8.69 15.56
CA SER A 163 -7.47 -9.80 14.68
C SER A 163 -7.86 -9.57 13.22
N ILE A 164 -7.24 -10.32 12.32
CA ILE A 164 -7.62 -10.35 10.89
C ILE A 164 -7.82 -11.81 10.46
N SER A 165 -8.96 -12.12 9.86
CA SER A 165 -9.23 -13.43 9.26
C SER A 165 -9.43 -13.31 7.76
N LEU A 166 -8.65 -14.05 6.99
CA LEU A 166 -8.81 -14.16 5.55
C LEU A 166 -9.38 -15.54 5.24
N ASN A 167 -10.64 -15.57 4.80
CA ASN A 167 -11.28 -16.81 4.40
C ASN A 167 -10.71 -17.33 3.08
N THR A 168 -11.07 -18.56 2.77
CA THR A 168 -10.53 -19.33 1.65
C THR A 168 -10.42 -18.51 0.35
N GLY A 169 -9.21 -18.43 -0.19
CA GLY A 169 -8.96 -17.85 -1.51
C GLY A 169 -9.05 -16.32 -1.59
N ALA A 170 -9.31 -15.61 -0.48
CA ALA A 170 -9.20 -14.16 -0.43
C ALA A 170 -7.77 -13.71 -0.77
N ARG A 171 -7.63 -12.55 -1.41
CA ARG A 171 -6.36 -12.02 -1.91
C ARG A 171 -6.23 -10.54 -1.60
N ASP A 172 -5.00 -10.11 -1.37
CA ASP A 172 -4.59 -8.72 -1.36
C ASP A 172 -3.24 -8.61 -2.06
N ASN A 173 -3.27 -8.27 -3.34
CA ASN A 173 -2.08 -8.29 -4.20
C ASN A 173 -1.30 -6.97 -4.16
N CYS A 174 -1.74 -5.99 -3.38
CA CYS A 174 -1.16 -4.65 -3.33
C CYS A 174 -1.53 -4.00 -2.01
N GLY A 175 -0.97 -4.52 -0.91
CA GLY A 175 -1.38 -4.13 0.43
C GLY A 175 -0.63 -4.86 1.54
N ARG A 176 -1.19 -4.75 2.76
CA ARG A 176 -0.66 -5.38 3.97
C ARG A 176 -1.80 -5.74 4.91
N VAL A 177 -1.64 -6.85 5.64
CA VAL A 177 -2.58 -7.29 6.68
C VAL A 177 -1.90 -7.23 8.05
N LEU A 178 -2.26 -6.25 8.86
CA LEU A 178 -1.57 -5.91 10.10
C LEU A 178 -2.53 -5.95 11.29
N ALA A 179 -2.41 -6.99 12.11
CA ALA A 179 -3.18 -7.13 13.36
C ALA A 179 -2.31 -6.73 14.56
N LYS A 180 -2.81 -5.85 15.42
CA LYS A 180 -2.03 -5.30 16.54
C LYS A 180 -1.99 -6.24 17.74
N THR A 181 -3.10 -6.84 18.15
CA THR A 181 -3.13 -7.62 19.42
C THR A 181 -3.53 -9.08 19.23
N GLY A 182 -4.30 -9.38 18.20
CA GLY A 182 -4.75 -10.72 17.86
C GLY A 182 -3.96 -11.32 16.69
N ALA A 183 -4.41 -12.49 16.25
CA ALA A 183 -3.78 -13.21 15.16
C ALA A 183 -4.22 -12.69 13.77
N VAL A 184 -3.36 -12.93 12.78
CA VAL A 184 -3.74 -12.98 11.37
C VAL A 184 -3.89 -14.45 10.98
N THR A 185 -5.08 -14.85 10.52
CA THR A 185 -5.39 -16.23 10.13
C THR A 185 -5.61 -16.31 8.62
N LEU A 186 -4.94 -17.26 7.96
CA LEU A 186 -4.96 -17.45 6.51
C LEU A 186 -5.54 -18.82 6.12
N GLN A 187 -6.28 -18.85 5.01
CA GLN A 187 -6.81 -20.03 4.34
C GLN A 187 -6.56 -19.92 2.82
N MET A 188 -5.48 -20.50 2.30
CA MET A 188 -5.16 -20.50 0.87
C MET A 188 -5.18 -19.09 0.24
N ASN A 189 -4.57 -18.12 0.91
CA ASN A 189 -4.63 -16.72 0.47
C ASN A 189 -3.43 -16.35 -0.39
N THR A 190 -3.60 -15.31 -1.21
CA THR A 190 -2.49 -14.67 -1.93
C THR A 190 -2.31 -13.26 -1.42
N LEU A 191 -1.12 -12.95 -0.89
CA LEU A 191 -0.79 -11.65 -0.32
C LEU A 191 0.47 -11.09 -0.98
N SER A 192 0.48 -9.81 -1.29
CA SER A 192 1.64 -9.13 -1.86
C SER A 192 1.64 -7.65 -1.49
N ASN A 193 2.80 -7.13 -1.08
CA ASN A 193 3.04 -5.69 -1.00
C ASN A 193 3.62 -5.12 -2.30
N SER A 194 3.87 -5.96 -3.31
CA SER A 194 4.40 -5.56 -4.62
C SER A 194 3.23 -5.35 -5.58
N CYS A 195 2.95 -4.08 -5.84
CA CYS A 195 1.89 -3.63 -6.75
C CYS A 195 2.34 -3.70 -8.21
N THR A 196 1.38 -3.69 -9.14
CA THR A 196 1.64 -3.80 -10.59
C THR A 196 1.00 -2.64 -11.37
N GLY A 197 1.36 -2.50 -12.65
CA GLY A 197 0.83 -1.45 -13.51
C GLY A 197 1.23 -0.05 -13.02
N LEU A 198 0.31 0.91 -13.07
CA LEU A 198 0.54 2.29 -12.62
C LEU A 198 0.84 2.39 -11.11
N LEU A 199 0.46 1.37 -10.32
CA LEU A 199 0.72 1.31 -8.89
C LEU A 199 2.09 0.72 -8.55
N SER A 200 2.86 0.27 -9.56
CA SER A 200 4.21 -0.23 -9.34
C SER A 200 5.06 0.83 -8.64
N GLY A 201 5.77 0.45 -7.57
CA GLY A 201 6.54 1.38 -6.76
C GLY A 201 5.74 2.10 -5.66
N SER A 202 4.45 1.80 -5.46
CA SER A 202 3.64 2.33 -4.34
C SER A 202 3.87 1.65 -2.99
N ASP A 203 4.83 0.72 -2.92
CA ASP A 203 5.17 0.00 -1.70
C ASP A 203 3.93 -0.57 -0.98
N GLY A 204 3.05 -1.22 -1.72
CA GLY A 204 1.82 -1.80 -1.18
C GLY A 204 0.78 -0.74 -0.81
N LEU A 205 0.61 0.29 -1.64
CA LEU A 205 -0.27 1.44 -1.38
C LEU A 205 0.02 2.12 -0.04
N GLY A 206 1.30 2.28 0.30
CA GLY A 206 1.74 2.89 1.55
C GLY A 206 1.95 4.41 1.49
N GLY A 207 1.70 5.04 0.35
CA GLY A 207 1.97 6.46 0.10
C GLY A 207 0.81 7.41 0.43
N GLY A 208 0.78 8.54 -0.27
CA GLY A 208 -0.31 9.52 -0.28
C GLY A 208 -0.47 10.37 0.98
N LEU A 209 0.20 10.03 2.07
CA LEU A 209 0.23 10.77 3.33
C LEU A 209 1.67 11.16 3.70
N ASP A 210 1.82 12.34 4.28
CA ASP A 210 3.04 12.78 4.94
C ASP A 210 2.83 12.81 6.46
N VAL A 211 3.83 12.36 7.21
CA VAL A 211 3.81 12.33 8.67
C VAL A 211 5.00 13.15 9.16
N THR A 212 4.71 14.31 9.72
CA THR A 212 5.75 15.24 10.19
C THR A 212 5.69 15.35 11.71
N THR A 213 6.87 15.22 12.34
CA THR A 213 7.04 15.44 13.77
C THR A 213 7.76 16.77 13.97
N SER A 214 7.11 17.73 14.62
CA SER A 214 7.75 19.00 14.96
C SER A 214 8.88 18.79 15.98
N PRO A 215 9.82 19.76 16.12
CA PRO A 215 10.84 19.73 17.18
C PRO A 215 10.24 19.68 18.60
N GLU A 216 8.98 20.09 18.76
CA GLU A 216 8.24 20.05 20.03
C GLU A 216 7.60 18.67 20.28
N GLY A 217 7.80 17.70 19.39
CA GLY A 217 7.25 16.35 19.48
C GLY A 217 5.80 16.21 19.03
N ILE A 218 5.22 17.26 18.43
CA ILE A 218 3.86 17.21 17.88
C ILE A 218 3.90 16.51 16.54
N THR A 219 3.18 15.39 16.41
CA THR A 219 3.05 14.67 15.14
C THR A 219 1.79 15.14 14.42
N SER A 220 1.93 15.47 13.14
CA SER A 220 0.81 15.81 12.26
C SER A 220 0.81 14.93 11.02
N VAL A 221 -0.39 14.64 10.51
CA VAL A 221 -0.60 13.82 9.32
C VAL A 221 -1.35 14.65 8.29
N ALA A 222 -0.82 14.72 7.08
CA ALA A 222 -1.40 15.47 5.98
C ALA A 222 -1.41 14.64 4.70
N PHE A 223 -2.33 14.95 3.80
CA PHE A 223 -2.32 14.38 2.45
C PHE A 223 -1.20 15.02 1.63
N LEU A 224 -0.50 14.22 0.85
CA LEU A 224 0.45 14.72 -0.13
C LEU A 224 -0.27 15.57 -1.18
N PRO A 225 0.40 16.61 -1.73
CA PRO A 225 -0.19 17.44 -2.77
C PRO A 225 -0.45 16.62 -4.03
N PHE A 226 -1.38 17.13 -4.85
CA PHE A 226 -1.67 16.55 -6.16
C PHE A 226 -0.39 16.43 -6.99
N ALA A 227 -0.16 15.24 -7.55
CA ALA A 227 0.86 15.02 -8.55
C ALA A 227 0.21 14.34 -9.76
N PRO A 228 0.38 14.83 -11.00
CA PRO A 228 -0.16 14.14 -12.16
C PRO A 228 0.50 12.77 -12.34
N ILE A 229 -0.25 11.78 -12.82
CA ILE A 229 0.34 10.50 -13.24
C ILE A 229 1.25 10.78 -14.45
N THR A 230 2.55 10.61 -14.27
CA THR A 230 3.50 10.65 -15.37
C THR A 230 3.58 9.24 -15.96
N PRO A 231 3.24 9.04 -17.25
CA PRO A 231 3.67 7.82 -17.91
C PRO A 231 5.19 7.80 -17.89
N ASN A 232 5.77 6.62 -17.70
CA ASN A 232 7.20 6.38 -17.82
C ASN A 232 7.59 6.68 -19.27
N VAL A 233 7.73 7.96 -19.65
CA VAL A 233 8.26 8.35 -20.94
C VAL A 233 9.77 8.21 -20.80
N PRO A 234 10.42 7.21 -21.41
CA PRO A 234 11.86 7.23 -21.51
C PRO A 234 12.17 8.47 -22.33
N GLU A 235 12.82 9.48 -21.74
CA GLU A 235 13.08 10.72 -22.44
C GLU A 235 13.79 10.40 -23.77
N PRO A 236 13.18 10.66 -24.95
CA PRO A 236 13.94 10.69 -26.17
C PRO A 236 14.87 11.89 -26.02
N ALA A 237 16.14 11.74 -26.37
CA ALA A 237 17.25 12.69 -26.27
C ALA A 237 16.98 14.12 -26.82
N SER A 238 15.96 14.81 -26.34
CA SER A 238 15.42 16.08 -26.85
C SER A 238 16.28 17.25 -26.40
N LEU A 239 17.13 17.04 -25.38
CA LEU A 239 18.21 17.95 -25.02
C LEU A 239 19.38 17.94 -26.01
N ALA A 240 19.50 16.93 -26.90
CA ALA A 240 20.57 16.91 -27.90
C ALA A 240 20.23 17.73 -29.17
N LEU A 241 18.95 17.99 -29.46
CA LEU A 241 18.55 18.61 -30.73
C LEU A 241 18.58 20.14 -30.73
N PHE A 242 18.69 20.80 -29.57
CA PHE A 242 18.84 22.27 -29.51
C PHE A 242 20.31 22.75 -29.61
N GLY A 243 21.28 21.83 -29.60
CA GLY A 243 22.72 22.15 -29.63
C GLY A 243 23.39 22.12 -31.01
N ILE A 244 22.72 21.64 -32.06
CA ILE A 244 23.36 21.40 -33.38
C ILE A 244 23.06 22.51 -34.40
N GLY A 245 22.39 23.60 -34.00
CA GLY A 245 21.89 24.65 -34.90
C GLY A 245 22.82 25.83 -35.21
N ILE A 246 24.04 25.93 -34.66
CA ILE A 246 24.89 27.14 -34.83
C ILE A 246 26.37 26.81 -35.15
N CYS A 247 26.64 25.85 -36.05
CA CYS A 247 27.99 25.64 -36.61
C CYS A 247 27.97 25.55 -38.14
N GLY A 248 27.19 26.43 -38.79
CA GLY A 248 26.97 26.41 -40.24
C GLY A 248 27.42 27.67 -41.00
N ILE A 249 28.19 28.60 -40.39
CA ILE A 249 28.66 29.80 -41.11
C ILE A 249 30.06 30.16 -40.60
N CYS A 250 31.11 29.61 -41.21
CA CYS A 250 32.45 30.23 -41.34
C CYS A 250 33.39 29.28 -42.08
N GLY A 251 33.65 29.56 -43.37
CA GLY A 251 34.86 29.05 -44.02
C GLY A 251 34.66 28.37 -45.37
N LEU A 252 34.22 29.11 -46.39
CA LEU A 252 34.54 28.79 -47.79
C LEU A 252 34.32 30.04 -48.65
N GLY A 253 35.40 30.79 -48.90
CA GLY A 253 35.30 32.04 -49.66
C GLY A 253 36.63 32.70 -49.99
N ALA A 254 37.40 32.04 -50.87
CA ALA A 254 38.33 32.63 -51.83
C ALA A 254 39.56 33.42 -51.33
N PHE A 255 40.76 32.87 -51.57
CA PHE A 255 41.82 33.63 -52.23
C PHE A 255 42.69 32.72 -53.10
N ARG A 256 42.45 32.81 -54.42
CA ARG A 256 43.26 32.22 -55.50
C ARG A 256 43.97 33.39 -56.19
N ARG A 257 45.32 33.44 -56.19
CA ARG A 257 46.19 33.90 -57.32
C ARG A 257 47.67 33.91 -56.88
N ARG A 258 48.47 33.02 -57.48
CA ARG A 258 49.50 33.24 -58.55
C ARG A 258 50.85 33.71 -57.98
N ARG A 259 51.83 32.81 -57.90
CA ARG A 259 52.86 32.46 -58.93
C ARG A 259 54.09 33.38 -58.85
N GLY A 260 55.22 32.75 -58.51
CA GLY A 260 56.61 33.14 -58.73
C GLY A 260 57.42 31.88 -58.50
#